data_AF-A0A3D5NBE9-F1
#
_entry.id   AF-A0A3D5NBE9-F1
#
_cell.length_a   1.000
_cell.length_b   1.000
_cell.length_c   1.000
_cell.angle_alpha   90.00
_cell.angle_beta   90.00
_cell.angle_gamma   90.00
#
_symmetry.space_group_name_H-M   'P 1'
#
loop_
_entity.id
_entity.type
_entity.pdbx_description
1 polymer ?
#
loop_
_entity_poly.entity_id
_entity_poly.type
_entity_poly.pdbx_seq_one_letter_code
_entity_poly.pdbx_strand_id
1 'polypeptide(L)' 'LDFHGGVNVTLGLPFIRTSPDHGTALNIAGKGIARPDSLIAALKMASNMAHKRISTGA' A
#
# COMPACT_ATOMS: atom_id res chain seq x y z
N LEU A 1 -6.66 13.18 -10.27
CA LEU A 1 -6.22 12.83 -8.91
C LEU A 1 -7.05 11.64 -8.45
N ASP A 2 -6.42 10.49 -8.18
CA ASP A 2 -7.08 9.34 -7.57
C ASP A 2 -7.05 9.52 -6.06
N PHE A 3 -8.19 9.88 -5.46
CA PHE A 3 -8.31 10.13 -4.02
C PHE A 3 -8.37 8.86 -3.18
N HIS A 4 -8.49 7.68 -3.78
CA HIS A 4 -8.73 6.43 -3.04
C HIS A 4 -7.67 5.36 -3.27
N GLY A 5 -6.85 5.48 -4.31
CA GLY A 5 -5.70 4.61 -4.59
C GLY A 5 -4.36 5.08 -4.02
N GLY A 6 -4.35 6.08 -3.13
CA GLY A 6 -3.12 6.58 -2.49
C GLY A 6 -2.35 5.47 -1.76
N VAL A 7 -1.01 5.52 -1.83
CA VAL A 7 -0.10 4.56 -1.18
C VAL A 7 1.01 5.32 -0.47
N ASN A 8 1.22 4.98 0.80
CA ASN A 8 2.37 5.44 1.57
C ASN A 8 3.57 4.51 1.34
N VAL A 9 4.72 5.08 0.97
CA VAL A 9 5.99 4.35 0.79
C VAL A 9 7.01 4.86 1.78
N THR A 10 7.66 3.97 2.52
CA THR A 10 8.76 4.36 3.41
C THR A 10 10.09 4.17 2.73
N LEU A 11 10.79 5.28 2.51
CA LEU A 11 12.14 5.30 1.96
C LEU A 11 13.19 5.21 3.08
N GLY A 12 14.36 4.66 2.75
CA GLY A 12 15.50 4.54 3.69
C GLY A 12 15.54 3.26 4.53
N LEU A 13 14.52 2.41 4.50
CA LEU A 13 14.56 1.08 5.14
C LEU A 13 15.34 0.06 4.29
N PRO A 14 15.98 -0.95 4.92
CA PRO A 14 16.69 -2.01 4.19
C PRO A 14 15.74 -3.00 3.48
N PHE A 15 14.43 -2.86 3.65
CA PHE A 15 13.40 -3.67 3.00
C PHE A 15 12.28 -2.79 2.43
N ILE A 16 11.44 -3.38 1.56
CA ILE A 16 10.29 -2.68 0.97
C ILE A 16 9.19 -2.56 2.01
N ARG A 17 8.70 -1.34 2.24
CA ARG A 17 7.55 -1.08 3.12
C ARG A 17 6.59 -0.10 2.46
N THR A 18 5.38 -0.60 2.20
CA THR A 18 4.23 0.19 1.75
C THR A 18 3.11 0.11 2.77
N SER A 19 2.21 1.08 2.80
CA SER A 19 1.00 1.03 3.62
C SER A 19 -0.18 1.75 2.94
N PRO A 20 -1.43 1.44 3.34
CA PRO A 20 -2.57 2.25 2.94
C PRO A 20 -2.41 3.73 3.33
N ASP A 21 -3.19 4.59 2.69
CA ASP A 21 -3.22 6.04 2.92
C ASP A 21 -4.41 6.50 3.78
N HIS A 22 -4.93 5.59 4.59
CA HIS A 22 -6.01 5.89 5.53
C HIS A 22 -5.71 5.34 6.92
N GLY A 23 -6.43 5.87 7.91
CA GLY A 23 -6.38 5.40 9.30
C GLY A 23 -7.23 4.15 9.56
N THR A 24 -7.47 3.86 10.83
CA THR A 24 -8.15 2.64 11.30
C THR A 24 -9.66 2.58 11.04
N ALA A 25 -10.31 3.74 10.85
CA ALA A 25 -11.74 3.85 10.56
C ALA A 25 -12.64 3.02 11.53
N LEU A 26 -12.35 3.10 12.84
CA LEU A 26 -13.03 2.30 13.88
C LEU A 26 -14.56 2.44 13.88
N ASN A 27 -15.07 3.62 13.52
CA ASN A 27 -16.50 3.90 13.41
C ASN A 27 -17.22 3.08 12.33
N ILE A 28 -16.48 2.46 11.39
CA ILE A 28 -17.02 1.60 10.32
C ILE A 28 -16.51 0.16 10.37
N ALA A 29 -15.76 -0.22 11.41
CA ALA A 29 -15.30 -1.59 11.60
C ALA A 29 -16.49 -2.55 11.69
N GLY A 30 -16.42 -3.67 10.98
CA GLY A 30 -17.48 -4.69 10.93
C GLY A 30 -18.73 -4.32 10.12
N LYS A 31 -18.82 -3.10 9.55
CA LYS A 31 -20.01 -2.66 8.80
C LYS A 31 -20.00 -3.03 7.31
N GLY A 32 -18.91 -3.58 6.79
CA GLY A 32 -18.80 -3.98 5.39
C GLY A 32 -18.73 -2.82 4.38
N ILE A 33 -18.55 -1.57 4.84
CA ILE A 33 -18.51 -0.36 3.99
C ILE A 33 -17.10 0.22 3.80
N ALA A 34 -16.07 -0.44 4.32
CA ALA A 34 -14.68 -0.02 4.13
C ALA A 34 -14.27 -0.23 2.67
N ARG A 35 -13.54 0.73 2.11
CA ARG A 35 -13.01 0.66 0.75
C ARG A 35 -11.61 0.04 0.74
N PRO A 36 -11.37 -1.07 0.04
CA PRO A 36 -10.08 -1.76 0.05
C PRO A 36 -9.05 -1.18 -0.94
N ASP A 37 -9.43 -0.19 -1.76
CA ASP A 37 -8.67 0.32 -2.91
C ASP A 37 -7.21 0.65 -2.57
N SER A 38 -6.98 1.43 -1.50
CA SER A 38 -5.65 1.86 -1.07
C SER A 38 -4.77 0.69 -0.58
N LEU A 39 -5.33 -0.28 0.14
CA LEU A 39 -4.59 -1.47 0.56
C LEU A 39 -4.21 -2.34 -0.64
N ILE A 40 -5.13 -2.53 -1.59
CA ILE A 40 -4.85 -3.26 -2.83
C ILE A 40 -3.73 -2.56 -3.61
N ALA A 41 -3.79 -1.23 -3.73
CA ALA A 41 -2.75 -0.45 -4.39
C ALA A 41 -1.39 -0.59 -3.68
N ALA A 42 -1.36 -0.57 -2.34
CA ALA A 42 -0.14 -0.76 -1.57
C ALA A 42 0.50 -2.13 -1.80
N LEU A 43 -0.30 -3.21 -1.78
CA LEU A 43 0.18 -4.57 -2.06
C LEU A 43 0.74 -4.70 -3.49
N LYS A 44 0.04 -4.15 -4.48
CA LYS A 44 0.52 -4.13 -5.88
C LYS A 44 1.83 -3.36 -6.01
N MET A 45 1.96 -2.21 -5.35
CA MET A 45 3.17 -1.41 -5.36
C MET A 45 4.35 -2.16 -4.75
N ALA A 46 4.17 -2.81 -3.59
CA ALA A 46 5.21 -3.62 -2.96
C ALA A 46 5.67 -4.76 -3.88
N SER A 47 4.74 -5.48 -4.51
CA SER A 47 5.05 -6.54 -5.48
C SER A 47 5.85 -6.01 -6.67
N ASN A 48 5.45 -4.87 -7.23
CA ASN A 48 6.16 -4.24 -8.35
C ASN A 48 7.58 -3.80 -7.95
N MET A 49 7.76 -3.23 -6.75
CA MET A 49 9.08 -2.87 -6.23
C MET A 49 9.97 -4.10 -6.02
N ALA A 50 9.40 -5.20 -5.53
CA ALA A 50 10.11 -6.46 -5.32
C ALA A 50 10.59 -7.07 -6.64
N HIS A 51 9.71 -7.16 -7.64
CA HIS A 51 10.09 -7.62 -8.99
C HIS A 51 11.20 -6.75 -9.59
N LYS A 52 11.12 -5.43 -9.41
CA LYS A 52 12.17 -4.51 -9.87
C LYS A 52 13.52 -4.78 -9.20
N ARG A 53 13.56 -4.96 -7.87
CA ARG A 53 14.81 -5.29 -7.14
C ARG A 53 15.47 -6.56 -7.68
N ILE A 54 14.69 -7.62 -7.87
CA ILE A 54 15.17 -8.90 -8.44
C ILE A 54 15.71 -8.68 -9.86
N SER A 55 14.98 -7.96 -10.71
CA SER A 55 15.42 -7.72 -12.10
C SER A 55 16.68 -6.86 -12.22
N THR A 56 16.97 -6.03 -11.22
CA THR A 56 18.15 -5.16 -11.20
C THR A 56 19.38 -5.79 -10.54
N GLY A 57 19.32 -7.08 -10.14
CA GLY A 57 20.47 -7.79 -9.56
C GLY A 57 20.91 -7.27 -8.19
N ALA A 58 20.00 -6.62 -7.46
CA ALA A 58 20.19 -6.27 -6.05
C ALA A 58 19.77 -7.44 -5.15
#